data_AF-A0A7I7WSL5-F1
#
_entry.id   AF-A0A7I7WSL5-F1
#
_cell.length_a   1.000
_cell.length_b   1.000
_cell.length_c   1.000
_cell.angle_alpha   90.00
_cell.angle_beta   90.00
_cell.angle_gamma   90.00
#
_symmetry.space_group_name_H-M   'P 1'
#
loop_
_entity.id
_entity.type
_entity.pdbx_description
1 polymer ?
#
loop_
_entity_poly.entity_id
_entity_poly.type
_entity_poly.pdbx_seq_one_letter_code
_entity_poly.pdbx_strand_id
1 'polypeptide(L)' 'MTSPEARKSIATPLDFSATKAAVWLTLTAFFALLVIYFIGMDQGATSVFGNNTMVHEFVHDARHLLGFPCH' A
#
# COMPACT_ATOMS: atom_id res chain seq x y z
N MET A 1 66.27 7.58 0.59
CA MET A 1 65.02 8.33 0.83
C MET A 1 63.91 7.59 0.12
N THR A 2 63.13 6.78 0.83
CA THR A 2 61.97 6.07 0.25
C THR A 2 60.71 6.73 0.82
N SER A 3 60.02 7.51 0.00
CA SER A 3 58.75 8.12 0.39
C SER A 3 57.66 7.04 0.50
N PRO A 4 56.78 7.10 1.51
CA PRO A 4 55.66 6.17 1.59
C PRO A 4 54.62 6.55 0.53
N GLU A 5 54.32 5.63 -0.36
CA GLU A 5 53.26 5.78 -1.36
C GLU A 5 51.91 5.76 -0.63
N ALA A 6 51.26 6.92 -0.56
CA ALA A 6 49.98 7.08 0.10
C ALA A 6 48.92 6.23 -0.62
N ARG A 7 48.54 5.11 0.01
CA ARG A 7 47.53 4.19 -0.51
C ARG A 7 46.20 4.93 -0.63
N LYS A 8 45.81 5.29 -1.86
CA LYS A 8 44.54 5.95 -2.16
C LYS A 8 43.40 4.99 -1.82
N SER A 9 42.73 5.25 -0.71
CA SER A 9 41.52 4.52 -0.32
C SER A 9 40.44 4.79 -1.36
N ILE A 10 40.02 3.75 -2.08
CA ILE A 10 38.90 3.82 -3.01
C ILE A 10 37.64 3.68 -2.16
N ALA A 11 36.89 4.77 -2.01
CA ALA A 11 35.59 4.73 -1.36
C ALA A 11 34.66 3.80 -2.16
N THR A 12 34.13 2.77 -1.51
CA THR A 12 33.16 1.87 -2.13
C THR A 12 31.85 2.65 -2.32
N PRO A 13 31.27 2.69 -3.53
CA PRO A 13 30.00 3.37 -3.74
C PRO A 13 28.90 2.67 -2.94
N LEU A 14 28.14 3.44 -2.17
CA LEU A 14 26.97 2.95 -1.45
C LEU A 14 25.87 2.59 -2.46
N ASP A 15 25.43 1.33 -2.44
CA ASP A 15 24.31 0.86 -3.26
C ASP A 15 22.98 1.10 -2.53
N PHE A 16 22.13 1.96 -3.10
CA PHE A 16 20.81 2.29 -2.58
C PHE A 16 19.70 1.41 -3.15
N SER A 17 20.02 0.41 -3.96
CA SER A 17 19.04 -0.45 -4.63
C SER A 17 18.11 -1.14 -3.63
N ALA A 18 18.67 -1.70 -2.56
CA ALA A 18 17.88 -2.36 -1.50
C ALA A 18 16.97 -1.38 -0.76
N THR A 19 17.48 -0.20 -0.39
CA THR A 19 16.68 0.85 0.28
C THR A 19 15.55 1.33 -0.61
N LYS A 20 15.83 1.56 -1.90
CA LYS A 20 14.82 1.95 -2.89
C LYS A 20 13.75 0.88 -3.05
N ALA A 21 14.14 -0.39 -3.14
CA ALA A 21 13.20 -1.50 -3.22
C ALA A 21 12.33 -1.59 -1.95
N ALA A 22 12.94 -1.46 -0.77
CA ALA A 22 12.22 -1.45 0.51
C ALA A 22 11.18 -0.33 0.55
N VAL A 23 11.55 0.91 0.19
CA VAL A 23 10.62 2.05 0.14
C VAL A 23 9.44 1.77 -0.78
N TRP A 24 9.69 1.28 -2.00
CA TRP A 24 8.61 0.97 -2.94
C TRP A 24 7.70 -0.14 -2.47
N LEU A 25 8.26 -1.22 -1.90
CA LEU A 25 7.47 -2.32 -1.35
C LEU A 25 6.62 -1.87 -0.16
N THR A 26 7.20 -1.09 0.76
CA THR A 26 6.49 -0.57 1.93
C THR A 26 5.36 0.37 1.51
N LEU A 27 5.60 1.30 0.59
CA LEU A 27 4.56 2.19 0.09
C LEU A 27 3.44 1.41 -0.59
N THR A 28 3.79 0.47 -1.47
CA THR A 28 2.80 -0.34 -2.19
C THR A 28 1.96 -1.17 -1.22
N ALA A 29 2.59 -1.82 -0.25
CA ALA A 29 1.89 -2.59 0.78
C ALA A 29 0.97 -1.70 1.62
N PHE A 30 1.44 -0.52 2.03
CA PHE A 30 0.64 0.45 2.78
C PHE A 30 -0.59 0.91 2.00
N PHE A 31 -0.44 1.27 0.73
CA PHE A 31 -1.59 1.66 -0.11
C PHE A 31 -2.54 0.49 -0.37
N ALA A 32 -2.04 -0.72 -0.58
CA ALA A 32 -2.87 -1.91 -0.72
C ALA A 32 -3.73 -2.15 0.54
N LEU A 33 -3.12 -2.02 1.73
CA LEU A 33 -3.83 -2.11 2.99
C LEU A 33 -4.86 -1.01 3.18
N LEU A 34 -4.55 0.23 2.78
CA LEU A 34 -5.53 1.33 2.80
C LEU A 34 -6.74 1.01 1.91
N VAL A 35 -6.53 0.54 0.69
CA VAL A 35 -7.62 0.16 -0.22
C VAL A 35 -8.49 -0.92 0.39
N ILE A 36 -7.88 -1.99 0.93
CA ILE A 36 -8.61 -3.07 1.60
C ILE A 36 -9.39 -2.55 2.82
N TYR A 37 -8.80 -1.64 3.60
CA TYR A 37 -9.45 -1.03 4.75
C TYR A 37 -10.68 -0.20 4.35
N PHE A 38 -10.59 0.62 3.30
CA PHE A 38 -11.73 1.40 2.81
C PHE A 38 -12.85 0.51 2.26
N ILE A 39 -12.52 -0.54 1.52
CA ILE A 39 -13.50 -1.54 1.06
C ILE A 39 -14.15 -2.22 2.27
N GLY A 40 -13.35 -2.66 3.24
CA GLY A 40 -13.86 -3.28 4.47
C GLY A 40 -14.78 -2.35 5.27
N MET A 41 -14.44 -1.07 5.38
CA MET A 41 -15.30 -0.07 6.00
C MET A 41 -16.66 0.03 5.31
N ASP A 42 -16.70 0.11 3.98
CA ASP A 42 -17.95 0.23 3.23
C ASP A 42 -18.83 -1.02 3.34
N GLN A 43 -18.19 -2.19 3.46
CA GLN A 43 -18.86 -3.47 3.68
C GLN A 43 -19.26 -3.72 5.15
N GLY A 44 -18.99 -2.76 6.06
CA GLY A 44 -19.35 -2.87 7.47
C GLY A 44 -18.40 -3.71 8.34
N ALA A 45 -17.20 -4.07 7.85
CA ALA A 45 -16.21 -4.82 8.63
C ALA A 45 -15.61 -4.00 9.78
N THR A 46 -15.60 -2.66 9.66
CA THR A 46 -15.20 -1.73 10.73
C THR A 46 -16.08 -0.48 10.68
N SER A 47 -16.38 0.12 11.84
CA SER A 47 -17.30 1.26 11.95
C SER A 47 -16.59 2.48 12.53
N VAL A 48 -16.03 3.32 11.65
CA VAL A 48 -15.36 4.58 12.05
C VAL A 48 -16.35 5.75 12.13
N PHE A 49 -17.36 5.74 11.27
CA PHE A 49 -18.36 6.80 11.15
C PHE A 49 -19.78 6.36 11.57
N GLY A 50 -19.88 5.32 12.42
CA GLY A 50 -21.14 4.67 12.76
C GLY A 50 -21.52 3.55 11.79
N ASN A 51 -22.66 2.90 12.01
CA ASN A 51 -23.14 1.76 11.21
C ASN A 51 -23.68 2.23 9.85
N ASN A 52 -22.83 2.86 9.03
CA ASN A 52 -23.21 3.53 7.80
C ASN A 52 -22.57 2.84 6.58
N THR A 53 -23.40 2.14 5.80
CA THR A 53 -23.06 1.31 4.64
C THR A 53 -23.70 1.84 3.35
N MET A 54 -23.76 3.17 3.20
CA MET A 54 -24.50 3.84 2.12
C MET A 54 -24.09 3.41 0.70
N VAL A 55 -22.79 3.27 0.41
CA VAL A 55 -22.36 2.88 -0.93
C VAL A 55 -22.65 1.40 -1.16
N HIS A 56 -22.41 0.55 -0.16
CA HIS A 56 -22.79 -0.86 -0.17
C HIS A 56 -24.27 -1.06 -0.48
N GLU A 57 -25.16 -0.36 0.23
CA GLU A 57 -26.62 -0.43 0.01
C GLU A 57 -27.03 0.10 -1.36
N PHE A 58 -26.47 1.22 -1.80
CA PHE A 58 -26.73 1.75 -3.14
C PHE A 58 -26.35 0.76 -4.25
N VAL A 59 -25.16 0.16 -4.16
CA VAL A 59 -24.68 -0.83 -5.14
C VAL A 59 -25.48 -2.12 -5.05
N HIS A 60 -25.81 -2.55 -3.83
CA HIS A 60 -26.66 -3.69 -3.57
C HIS A 60 -28.03 -3.50 -4.25
N ASP A 61 -28.67 -2.35 -4.06
CA ASP A 61 -29.98 -2.02 -4.65
C ASP A 61 -29.92 -1.85 -6.17
N ALA A 62 -28.87 -1.23 -6.71
CA ALA A 62 -28.68 -1.10 -8.15
C ALA A 62 -28.59 -2.46 -8.86
N ARG A 63 -27.92 -3.43 -8.24
CA ARG A 63 -27.82 -4.77 -8.83
C ARG A 63 -29.18 -5.50 -8.79
N HIS A 64 -29.99 -5.26 -7.75
CA HIS A 64 -31.36 -5.79 -7.63
C HIS A 64 -32.26 -5.18 -8.70
N LEU A 65 -32.15 -3.87 -8.92
CA LEU A 65 -32.84 -3.17 -10.00
C LEU A 65 -32.49 -3.73 -11.38
N LEU A 66 -31.23 -4.13 -11.58
CA LEU A 66 -30.76 -4.77 -12.82
C LEU A 66 -31.08 -6.27 -12.90
N GLY A 67 -31.79 -6.83 -11.92
CA GLY A 67 -32.23 -8.23 -11.89
C GLY A 67 -31.12 -9.24 -11.55
N PHE A 68 -29.96 -8.79 -11.09
CA PHE A 68 -28.90 -9.70 -10.64
C PHE A 68 -29.27 -10.29 -9.26
N PRO A 69 -29.25 -11.63 -9.10
CA PRO A 69 -29.59 -12.27 -7.82
C PRO A 69 -28.56 -11.94 -6.73
N CYS A 70 -29.00 -11.71 -5.49
CA CYS A 70 -28.13 -11.80 -4.30
C CYS A 70 -28.22 -13.21 -3.77
N HIS A 71 -27.17 -13.61 -3.04
CA HIS A 71 -27.24 -14.84 -2.27
C HIS A 71 -28.43 -14.80 -1.31
#